data_AF-A0A330H4A6-F1
#
_entry.id   AF-A0A330H4A6-F1
#
_cell.length_a   1.000
_cell.length_b   1.000
_cell.length_c   1.000
_cell.angle_alpha   90.00
_cell.angle_beta   90.00
_cell.angle_gamma   90.00
#
_symmetry.space_group_name_H-M   'P 1'
#
loop_
_entity.id
_entity.type
_entity.pdbx_description
1 polymer ?
#
loop_
_entity_poly.entity_id
_entity_poly.type
_entity_poly.pdbx_seq_one_letter_code
_entity_poly.pdbx_strand_id
1 'polypeptide(L)' 'MPRRRRFPAISEYHLQQIDRAAWLLGKELSAAQLSLTPFVPHYDACSDLQRDIKRALNLLNGRPADYEKPHQAPMSGG' A
#
# COMPACT_ATOMS: atom_id res chain seq x y z
N MET A 1 9.49 -32.40 -19.76
CA MET A 1 9.12 -31.68 -18.53
C MET A 1 8.06 -30.63 -18.86
N PRO A 2 6.88 -30.65 -18.22
CA PRO A 2 5.87 -29.63 -18.49
C PRO A 2 6.37 -28.30 -17.92
N ARG A 3 6.61 -27.32 -18.81
CA ARG A 3 6.95 -25.95 -18.41
C ARG A 3 5.75 -25.38 -17.66
N ARG A 4 5.90 -25.11 -16.35
CA ARG A 4 4.85 -24.44 -15.56
C ARG A 4 4.45 -23.15 -16.30
N ARG A 5 3.18 -23.03 -16.68
CA ARG A 5 2.64 -21.79 -17.27
C ARG A 5 2.78 -20.70 -16.21
N ARG A 6 3.64 -19.70 -16.46
CA ARG A 6 3.72 -18.52 -15.62
C ARG A 6 2.51 -17.66 -15.96
N PHE A 7 1.69 -17.34 -14.97
CA PHE A 7 0.58 -16.41 -15.16
C PHE A 7 1.15 -15.00 -15.34
N PRO A 8 0.60 -14.19 -16.25
CA PRO A 8 1.06 -12.82 -16.49
C PRO A 8 0.70 -11.87 -15.34
N ALA A 9 -0.25 -12.26 -14.48
CA ALA A 9 -0.73 -11.48 -13.35
C ALA A 9 -0.73 -12.31 -12.06
N ILE A 10 -0.65 -11.62 -10.93
CA ILE A 10 -0.82 -12.22 -9.60
C ILE A 10 -2.25 -12.75 -9.46
N SER A 11 -2.43 -13.87 -8.75
CA SER A 11 -3.78 -14.38 -8.49
C SER A 11 -4.53 -13.43 -7.56
N GLU A 12 -5.84 -13.32 -7.75
CA GLU A 12 -6.70 -12.49 -6.91
C GLU A 12 -6.61 -12.87 -5.42
N TYR A 13 -6.53 -14.17 -5.12
CA TYR A 13 -6.33 -14.66 -3.75
C TYR A 13 -5.05 -14.09 -3.11
N HIS A 14 -3.92 -14.12 -3.81
CA HIS A 14 -2.68 -13.55 -3.27
C HIS A 14 -2.76 -12.03 -3.17
N LEU A 15 -3.40 -11.37 -4.13
CA LEU A 15 -3.61 -9.93 -4.10
C LEU A 15 -4.43 -9.50 -2.87
N GLN A 16 -5.52 -10.20 -2.57
CA GLN A 16 -6.32 -9.94 -1.36
C GLN A 16 -5.52 -10.13 -0.06
N GLN A 17 -4.67 -11.16 0.00
CA GLN A 17 -3.81 -11.39 1.18
C GLN A 17 -2.75 -10.28 1.33
N ILE A 18 -2.15 -9.85 0.22
CA ILE A 18 -1.19 -8.74 0.20
C ILE A 18 -1.86 -7.43 0.62
N ASP A 19 -3.03 -7.11 0.08
CA ASP A 19 -3.80 -5.91 0.43
C ASP A 19 -4.10 -5.88 1.93
N ARG A 20 -4.54 -7.01 2.50
CA ARG A 20 -4.80 -7.12 3.94
C ARG A 20 -3.54 -6.91 4.78
N ALA A 21 -2.43 -7.54 4.41
CA ALA A 21 -1.17 -7.42 5.13
C ALA A 21 -0.63 -5.98 5.05
N ALA A 22 -0.69 -5.36 3.87
CA ALA A 22 -0.29 -3.99 3.65
C ALA A 22 -1.13 -3.00 4.47
N TRP A 23 -2.44 -3.24 4.60
CA TRP A 23 -3.31 -2.42 5.44
C TRP A 23 -2.96 -2.51 6.93
N LEU A 24 -2.73 -3.73 7.44
CA LEU A 24 -2.30 -3.92 8.83
C LEU A 24 -0.94 -3.26 9.10
N LEU A 25 0.02 -3.47 8.21
CA LEU A 25 1.34 -2.85 8.32
C LEU A 25 1.26 -1.32 8.25
N GLY A 26 0.45 -0.77 7.35
CA GLY A 26 0.23 0.67 7.25
C GLY A 26 -0.29 1.28 8.55
N LYS A 27 -1.19 0.58 9.25
CA LYS A 27 -1.67 1.01 10.58
C LYS A 27 -0.56 1.05 11.62
N GLU A 28 0.24 -0.01 11.71
CA GLU A 28 1.35 -0.08 12.67
C GLU A 28 2.43 0.97 12.37
N LEU A 29 2.73 1.22 11.09
CA LEU A 29 3.66 2.28 10.69
C LEU A 29 3.15 3.66 11.10
N SER A 30 1.87 3.95 10.91
CA SER A 30 1.28 5.22 11.35
C SER A 30 1.33 5.37 12.88
N ALA A 31 1.02 4.30 13.62
CA ALA A 31 1.06 4.32 15.08
C ALA A 31 2.50 4.54 15.59
N ALA A 32 3.48 3.85 15.01
CA ALA A 32 4.89 4.04 15.31
C ALA A 32 5.33 5.47 14.99
N GLN A 33 4.95 6.00 13.81
CA GLN A 33 5.31 7.35 13.39
C GLN A 33 4.76 8.43 14.33
N LEU A 34 3.54 8.25 14.87
CA LEU A 34 2.96 9.16 15.88
C LEU A 34 3.72 9.16 17.21
N SER A 35 4.41 8.06 17.54
CA SER A 35 5.23 7.96 18.75
C SER A 35 6.65 8.50 18.59
N LEU A 36 7.07 8.78 17.35
CA LEU A 36 8.41 9.26 17.01
C LEU A 36 8.45 10.79 16.94
N THR A 37 9.61 11.35 17.30
CA THR A 37 9.92 12.75 16.98
C THR A 37 9.99 12.92 15.46
N PRO A 38 9.39 13.95 14.86
CA PRO A 38 9.49 14.21 13.42
C PRO A 38 10.94 14.40 12.94
N PHE A 39 11.19 14.13 11.65
CA PHE A 39 12.48 14.34 10.95
C PHE A 39 13.68 13.57 11.51
N VAL A 40 13.42 12.45 12.18
CA VAL A 40 14.46 11.48 12.55
C VAL A 40 14.47 10.32 11.56
N PRO A 41 15.59 9.61 11.38
CA PRO A 41 15.69 8.52 10.40
C PRO A 41 14.60 7.45 10.51
N HIS A 42 14.14 7.16 11.73
CA HIS A 42 13.02 6.21 11.93
C HIS A 42 11.67 6.76 11.46
N TYR A 43 11.41 8.05 11.63
CA TYR A 43 10.19 8.70 11.16
C TYR A 43 10.16 8.68 9.63
N ASP A 44 11.27 9.07 9.00
CA ASP A 44 11.39 9.11 7.54
C ASP A 44 11.28 7.71 6.94
N ALA A 45 11.91 6.70 7.56
CA ALA A 45 11.79 5.32 7.13
C ALA A 45 10.35 4.79 7.19
N CYS A 46 9.56 5.17 8.20
CA CYS A 46 8.14 4.81 8.27
C CYS A 46 7.36 5.45 7.11
N SER A 47 7.62 6.73 6.83
CA SER A 47 6.95 7.47 5.75
C SER A 47 7.30 6.91 4.36
N ASP A 48 8.58 6.62 4.13
CA ASP A 48 9.06 6.04 2.87
C ASP A 48 8.46 4.66 2.64
N LEU A 49 8.44 3.79 3.66
CA LEU A 49 7.86 2.46 3.55
C LEU A 49 6.35 2.52 3.24
N GLN A 50 5.60 3.44 3.86
CA GLN A 50 4.18 3.62 3.54
C GLN A 50 3.97 4.03 2.08
N ARG A 51 4.80 4.93 1.55
CA ARG A 51 4.75 5.37 0.15
C ARG A 51 5.06 4.22 -0.80
N ASP A 52 6.09 3.43 -0.52
CA ASP A 52 6.49 2.30 -1.35
C ASP A 52 5.44 1.19 -1.36
N ILE A 53 4.80 0.92 -0.22
CA ILE A 53 3.67 -0.02 -0.13
C ILE A 53 2.52 0.46 -1.03
N LYS A 54 2.11 1.74 -0.93
CA LYS A 54 1.04 2.30 -1.77
C LYS A 54 1.36 2.14 -3.26
N ARG A 55 2.61 2.47 -3.64
CA ARG A 55 3.10 2.32 -5.01
C ARG A 55 3.04 0.87 -5.49
N ALA A 56 3.49 -0.08 -4.67
CA ALA A 56 3.46 -1.49 -4.99
C ALA A 56 2.02 -2.01 -5.16
N LEU A 57 1.11 -1.65 -4.25
CA LEU A 57 -0.31 -2.03 -4.34
C LEU A 57 -0.96 -1.49 -5.61
N ASN A 58 -0.66 -0.26 -6.01
CA ASN A 58 -1.16 0.30 -7.26
C ASN A 58 -0.73 -0.56 -8.46
N LEU A 59 0.56 -0.86 -8.57
CA LEU A 59 1.09 -1.68 -9.67
C LEU A 59 0.51 -3.09 -9.68
N LEU A 60 0.37 -3.73 -8.52
CA LEU A 60 -0.25 -5.06 -8.39
C LEU A 60 -1.71 -5.06 -8.82
N ASN A 61 -2.43 -3.95 -8.60
CA ASN A 61 -3.82 -3.74 -9.02
C ASN A 61 -3.95 -3.20 -10.45
N GLY A 62 -2.86 -3.13 -11.23
CA GLY A 62 -2.88 -2.63 -12.61
C GLY A 62 -3.15 -1.13 -12.73
N ARG A 63 -2.93 -0.36 -11.64
CA ARG A 63 -3.06 1.10 -11.61
C ARG A 63 -1.70 1.76 -11.85
N PRO A 64 -1.66 3.03 -12.31
CA PRO A 64 -0.44 3.83 -12.32
C PRO A 64 0.21 3.88 -10.93
N ALA A 65 1.55 3.88 -10.89
CA ALA A 65 2.31 3.82 -9.63
C ALA A 65 1.97 4.99 -8.68
N ASP A 66 1.73 6.16 -9.26
CA ASP A 66 1.36 7.44 -8.66
C ASP A 66 -0.15 7.61 -8.46
N TYR A 67 -0.95 6.58 -8.73
CA TYR A 67 -2.40 6.66 -8.54
C TYR A 67 -2.73 7.00 -7.08
N GLU A 68 -3.41 8.12 -6.91
CA GLU A 68 -4.00 8.52 -5.64
C GLU A 68 -5.50 8.28 -5.71
N LYS A 69 -6.03 7.53 -4.75
CA LYS A 69 -7.48 7.35 -4.66
C LYS A 69 -8.10 8.74 -4.45
N PRO A 70 -9.03 9.18 -5.30
CA PRO A 70 -9.67 10.47 -5.10
C PRO A 70 -10.29 10.47 -3.70
N HIS A 71 -9.93 11.48 -2.90
CA HIS A 71 -10.59 11.74 -1.63
C HIS A 71 -12.08 11.89 -1.95
N GLN A 72 -12.92 10.96 -1.48
CA GLN A 72 -14.34 11.23 -1.42
C GLN A 72 -14.48 12.39 -0.44
N ALA A 73 -14.64 13.60 -0.97
CA ALA A 73 -15.12 14.71 -0.17
C ALA A 73 -16.38 14.21 0.55
N PRO A 74 -16.49 14.39 1.88
CA PRO A 74 -17.76 14.11 2.55
C PRO A 74 -18.77 14.97 1.81
N MET A 75 -19.72 14.32 1.13
CA MET A 75 -20.72 15.00 0.34
C MET A 75 -21.33 16.09 1.23
N SER A 76 -21.15 17.33 0.81
CA SER A 76 -21.97 18.46 1.19
C SER A 76 -23.42 18.13 0.82
N GLY A 77 -24.13 17.46 1.72
CA GLY A 77 -25.59 17.48 1.82
C GLY A 77 -25.86 17.76 3.29
N GLY A 78 -26.37 18.93 3.69
CA GLY A 78 -27.54 19.59 3.12
C GLY A 78 -28.74 19.12 3.91
#